data_AF-A0A0P9FHT4-F1
#
_entry.id   AF-A0A0P9FHT4-F1
#
_cell.length_a   1.000
_cell.length_b   1.000
_cell.length_c   1.000
_cell.angle_alpha   90.00
_cell.angle_beta   90.00
_cell.angle_gamma   90.00
#
_symmetry.space_group_name_H-M   'P 1'
#
loop_
_entity.id
_entity.type
_entity.pdbx_description
1 polymer ?
#
loop_
_entity_poly.entity_id
_entity_poly.type
_entity_poly.pdbx_seq_one_letter_code
_entity_poly.pdbx_strand_id
1 'polypeptide(L)'
;QIAIIAFGDEAEACPGGVPPLPSGWTQLHLALDMAREADTGSMKFVIISDGLPQMQELAYRSAEKFTVPIDVIYVGKDSGGENFMREFAGKIGGEFYTDTSTMLLTTTISRMLTDSEHSGPIITE
;
A
#
# COMPACT_ATOMS: atom_id res chain seq x y z
N GLN A 1 -15.37 -7.07 2.62
CA GLN A 1 -15.64 -5.63 2.79
C GLN A 1 -14.34 -4.89 2.51
N ILE A 2 -14.39 -3.68 1.96
CA ILE A 2 -13.20 -2.89 1.64
C ILE A 2 -13.27 -1.58 2.42
N ALA A 3 -12.17 -1.18 3.05
CA ALA A 3 -12.00 0.12 3.66
C ALA A 3 -10.90 0.87 2.90
N ILE A 4 -11.07 2.17 2.71
CA ILE A 4 -10.09 3.04 2.07
C ILE A 4 -9.55 3.99 3.13
N ILE A 5 -8.23 4.11 3.21
CA ILE A 5 -7.54 5.09 4.03
C ILE A 5 -6.72 5.95 3.09
N ALA A 6 -6.97 7.26 3.08
CA ALA A 6 -6.13 8.22 2.38
C ALA A 6 -5.07 8.75 3.35
N PHE A 7 -3.91 9.13 2.82
CA PHE A 7 -2.85 9.69 3.64
C PHE A 7 -2.03 10.74 2.89
N GLY A 8 -1.56 11.72 3.66
CA GLY A 8 -0.70 12.82 3.25
C GLY A 8 0.05 13.33 4.47
N ASP A 9 -0.28 14.54 4.92
CA ASP A 9 0.17 15.06 6.23
C ASP A 9 -0.52 14.34 7.40
N GLU A 10 -1.73 13.86 7.18
CA GLU A 10 -2.56 13.12 8.12
C GLU A 10 -3.07 11.83 7.45
N ALA A 11 -3.60 10.90 8.23
CA ALA A 11 -4.32 9.73 7.72
C ALA A 11 -5.81 9.88 8.00
N GLU A 12 -6.64 9.54 7.02
CA GLU A 12 -8.09 9.60 7.15
C GLU A 12 -8.77 8.36 6.56
N ALA A 13 -9.76 7.82 7.29
CA ALA A 13 -10.63 6.80 6.74
C ALA A 13 -11.63 7.45 5.77
N CYS A 14 -11.89 6.79 4.64
CA CYS A 14 -12.81 7.25 3.60
C CYS A 14 -14.01 6.30 3.50
N PRO A 15 -15.07 6.44 4.35
CA PRO A 15 -16.23 5.55 4.34
C PRO A 15 -17.00 5.51 3.01
N GLY A 16 -16.88 6.56 2.19
CA GLY A 16 -17.44 6.63 0.85
C GLY A 16 -16.60 5.95 -0.23
N GLY A 17 -15.42 5.41 0.12
CA GLY A 17 -14.49 4.76 -0.80
C GLY A 17 -13.77 5.70 -1.77
N VAL A 18 -13.98 7.01 -1.66
CA VAL A 18 -13.36 8.02 -2.52
C VAL A 18 -12.35 8.82 -1.69
N PRO A 19 -11.04 8.69 -1.96
CA PRO A 19 -10.03 9.51 -1.31
C PRO A 19 -10.09 10.96 -1.80
N PRO A 20 -9.67 11.94 -0.98
CA PRO A 20 -9.54 13.33 -1.41
C PRO A 20 -8.41 13.47 -2.43
N LEU A 21 -8.30 14.68 -3.01
CA LEU A 21 -7.14 15.00 -3.83
C LEU A 21 -5.86 14.96 -2.96
N PRO A 22 -4.77 14.35 -3.46
CA PRO A 22 -3.53 14.25 -2.71
C PRO A 22 -2.94 15.63 -2.43
N SER A 23 -2.45 15.84 -1.21
CA SER A 23 -1.77 17.06 -0.77
C SER A 23 -0.85 16.77 0.41
N GLY A 24 0.10 17.66 0.66
CA GLY A 24 1.03 17.54 1.79
C GLY A 24 2.22 16.61 1.51
N TRP A 25 2.77 16.05 2.59
CA TRP A 25 3.89 15.11 2.60
C TRP A 25 3.42 13.65 2.57
N THR A 26 4.36 12.70 2.60
CA THR A 26 4.07 11.26 2.58
C THR A 26 4.27 10.66 3.97
N GLN A 27 3.31 10.87 4.88
CA GLN A 27 3.37 10.36 6.26
C GLN A 27 2.80 8.94 6.38
N LEU A 28 3.39 7.98 5.67
CA LEU A 28 2.91 6.59 5.59
C LEU A 28 2.68 5.91 6.96
N HIS A 29 3.53 6.19 7.94
CA HIS A 29 3.40 5.63 9.30
C HIS A 29 2.05 5.95 9.97
N LEU A 30 1.44 7.12 9.70
CA LEU A 30 0.12 7.47 10.24
C LEU A 30 -0.98 6.59 9.66
N ALA A 31 -0.90 6.31 8.35
CA ALA A 31 -1.84 5.43 7.67
C ALA A 31 -1.72 3.99 8.18
N LEU A 32 -0.49 3.51 8.38
CA LEU A 32 -0.21 2.20 8.93
C LEU A 32 -0.74 2.06 10.37
N ASP A 33 -0.49 3.04 11.23
CA ASP A 33 -0.96 3.01 12.61
C ASP A 33 -2.49 3.00 12.71
N MET A 34 -3.18 3.72 11.82
CA MET A 34 -4.64 3.67 11.68
C MET A 34 -5.13 2.32 11.14
N ALA A 35 -4.54 1.83 10.04
CA ALA A 35 -4.93 0.56 9.41
C ALA A 35 -4.74 -0.65 10.34
N ARG A 36 -3.73 -0.60 11.22
CA ARG A 36 -3.44 -1.63 12.21
C ARG A 36 -4.61 -1.91 13.16
N GLU A 37 -5.49 -0.94 13.41
CA GLU A 37 -6.69 -1.16 14.22
C GLU A 37 -7.63 -2.21 13.62
N ALA A 38 -7.57 -2.41 12.31
CA ALA A 38 -8.33 -3.42 11.58
C ALA A 38 -7.57 -4.74 11.41
N ASP A 39 -6.31 -4.85 11.86
CA ASP A 39 -5.52 -6.06 11.69
C ASP A 39 -5.96 -7.15 12.67
N THR A 40 -6.83 -8.03 12.18
CA THR A 40 -7.33 -9.20 12.91
C THR A 40 -6.61 -10.49 12.51
N GLY A 41 -5.54 -10.43 11.72
CA GLY A 41 -4.87 -11.63 11.19
C GLY A 41 -5.54 -12.27 9.98
N SER A 42 -6.63 -11.69 9.46
CA SER A 42 -7.36 -12.22 8.29
C SER A 42 -7.67 -11.15 7.24
N MET A 43 -7.22 -9.92 7.48
CA MET A 43 -7.36 -8.83 6.53
C MET A 43 -6.23 -8.87 5.51
N LYS A 44 -6.49 -8.31 4.33
CA LYS A 44 -5.46 -8.04 3.33
C LYS A 44 -5.22 -6.53 3.29
N PHE A 45 -3.97 -6.13 3.43
CA PHE A 45 -3.57 -4.72 3.37
C PHE A 45 -2.82 -4.46 2.08
N VAL A 46 -3.17 -3.35 1.43
CA VAL A 46 -2.54 -2.91 0.18
C VAL A 46 -2.26 -1.42 0.28
N ILE A 47 -1.00 -1.04 0.07
CA ILE A 47 -0.59 0.36 -0.05
C ILE A 47 -0.56 0.72 -1.53
N ILE A 48 -1.13 1.87 -1.87
CA ILE A 48 -0.98 2.47 -3.20
C ILE A 48 -0.26 3.80 -3.01
N SER A 49 0.96 3.93 -3.53
CA SER A 49 1.78 5.12 -3.33
C SER A 49 2.80 5.31 -4.45
N ASP A 50 3.15 6.56 -4.71
CA ASP A 50 4.10 6.96 -5.74
C ASP A 50 5.51 7.24 -5.19
N GLY A 51 5.76 7.10 -3.89
CA GLY A 51 6.85 7.87 -3.30
C GLY A 51 7.54 7.35 -2.05
N LEU A 52 8.53 8.15 -1.66
CA LEU A 52 9.43 7.96 -0.54
C LEU A 52 8.83 8.61 0.73
N PRO A 53 8.50 7.85 1.78
CA PRO A 53 7.97 8.42 3.00
C PRO A 53 8.95 9.38 3.67
N GLN A 54 8.43 10.44 4.27
CA GLN A 54 9.27 11.43 4.97
C GLN A 54 10.00 10.82 6.17
N MET A 55 9.35 9.85 6.84
CA MET A 55 9.87 9.13 7.99
C MET A 55 9.91 7.62 7.73
N GLN A 56 10.87 7.21 6.89
CA GLN A 56 11.05 5.82 6.44
C GLN A 56 11.16 4.82 7.60
N GLU A 57 11.97 5.13 8.60
CA GLU A 57 12.17 4.27 9.78
C GLU A 57 10.86 4.08 10.57
N LEU A 58 10.03 5.13 10.68
CA LEU A 58 8.73 4.99 11.33
C LEU A 58 7.76 4.15 10.51
N ALA A 59 7.81 4.25 9.18
CA ALA A 59 7.00 3.38 8.31
C ALA A 59 7.33 1.90 8.56
N TYR A 60 8.61 1.53 8.60
CA TYR A 60 9.03 0.17 8.96
C TYR A 60 8.55 -0.25 10.35
N ARG A 61 8.78 0.57 11.37
CA ARG A 61 8.36 0.27 12.75
C ARG A 61 6.86 0.10 12.90
N SER A 62 6.05 0.86 12.17
CA SER A 62 4.60 0.71 12.18
C SER A 62 4.17 -0.55 11.43
N ALA A 63 4.80 -0.87 10.31
CA ALA A 63 4.52 -2.05 9.52
C ALA A 63 4.90 -3.37 10.21
N GLU A 64 6.02 -3.40 10.95
CA GLU A 64 6.48 -4.56 11.72
C GLU A 64 5.48 -5.00 12.82
N LYS A 65 4.49 -4.17 13.15
CA LYS A 65 3.44 -4.49 14.12
C LYS A 65 2.27 -5.27 13.50
N PHE A 66 2.20 -5.39 12.18
CA PHE A 66 1.16 -6.14 11.50
C PHE A 66 1.40 -7.64 11.64
N THR A 67 0.32 -8.38 11.80
CA THR A 67 0.30 -9.84 11.90
C THR A 67 0.20 -10.53 10.55
N VAL A 68 -0.12 -9.77 9.50
CA VAL A 68 -0.23 -10.21 8.11
C VAL A 68 0.67 -9.34 7.20
N PRO A 69 1.07 -9.88 6.02
CA PRO A 69 1.76 -9.09 5.01
C PRO A 69 0.98 -7.86 4.52
N ILE A 70 1.73 -6.87 3.99
CA ILE A 70 1.18 -5.67 3.35
C ILE A 70 1.71 -5.62 1.91
N ASP A 71 0.81 -5.73 0.95
CA ASP A 71 1.21 -5.61 -0.45
C ASP A 71 1.37 -4.13 -0.83
N VAL A 72 2.22 -3.85 -1.81
CA VAL A 72 2.45 -2.48 -2.30
C VAL A 72 2.21 -2.42 -3.80
N ILE A 73 1.41 -1.46 -4.22
CA ILE A 73 1.25 -1.05 -5.61
C ILE A 73 1.90 0.32 -5.77
N TYR A 74 3.06 0.33 -6.41
CA TYR A 74 3.77 1.54 -6.75
C TYR A 74 3.21 2.17 -8.03
N VAL A 75 2.84 3.44 -7.95
CA VAL A 75 2.27 4.21 -9.06
C VAL A 75 3.07 5.48 -9.25
N GLY A 76 4.14 5.43 -10.03
CA GLY A 76 5.00 6.60 -10.17
C GLY A 76 6.19 6.38 -11.10
N LYS A 77 7.09 7.37 -11.11
CA LYS A 77 8.35 7.35 -11.87
C LYS A 77 9.57 7.77 -11.06
N ASP A 78 9.41 7.97 -9.75
CA ASP A 78 10.48 8.30 -8.82
C ASP A 78 11.27 7.05 -8.42
N SER A 79 12.54 6.97 -8.83
CA SER A 79 13.36 5.79 -8.55
C SER A 79 13.67 5.61 -7.05
N GLY A 80 13.67 6.70 -6.27
CA GLY A 80 13.85 6.63 -4.81
C GLY A 80 12.66 5.99 -4.11
N GLY A 81 11.46 6.46 -4.43
CA GLY A 81 10.18 5.93 -3.95
C GLY A 81 9.97 4.48 -4.38
N GLU A 82 10.24 4.15 -5.65
CA GLU A 82 10.12 2.77 -6.14
C GLU A 82 11.01 1.81 -5.35
N ASN A 83 12.29 2.16 -5.17
CA ASN A 83 13.23 1.32 -4.44
C ASN A 83 12.80 1.13 -2.99
N PHE A 84 12.39 2.21 -2.32
CA PHE A 84 11.88 2.14 -0.95
C PHE A 84 10.65 1.24 -0.86
N MET A 85 9.66 1.43 -1.73
CA MET A 85 8.40 0.68 -1.70
C MET A 85 8.61 -0.82 -1.99
N ARG A 86 9.54 -1.14 -2.89
CA ARG A 86 9.95 -2.52 -3.20
C ARG A 86 10.64 -3.18 -2.02
N GLU A 87 11.60 -2.50 -1.40
CA GLU A 87 12.28 -3.01 -0.20
C GLU A 87 11.29 -3.15 0.97
N PHE A 88 10.41 -2.17 1.13
CA PHE A 88 9.39 -2.12 2.16
C PHE A 88 8.49 -3.35 2.10
N ALA A 89 7.87 -3.62 0.94
CA ALA A 89 7.00 -4.78 0.74
C ALA A 89 7.74 -6.10 1.07
N GLY A 90 8.95 -6.27 0.53
CA GLY A 90 9.73 -7.48 0.74
C GLY A 90 10.10 -7.72 2.20
N LYS A 91 10.46 -6.66 2.95
CA LYS A 91 10.86 -6.78 4.36
C LYS A 91 9.71 -7.21 5.28
N ILE A 92 8.49 -6.80 4.96
CA ILE A 92 7.29 -7.09 5.77
C ILE A 92 6.50 -8.30 5.22
N GLY A 93 7.06 -9.00 4.23
CA GLY A 93 6.54 -10.27 3.70
C GLY A 93 5.43 -10.12 2.66
N GLY A 94 5.19 -8.91 2.14
CA GLY A 94 4.20 -8.62 1.11
C GLY A 94 4.78 -8.65 -0.31
N GLU A 95 3.90 -8.54 -1.28
CA GLU A 95 4.25 -8.49 -2.70
C GLU A 95 4.38 -7.05 -3.21
N PHE A 96 5.28 -6.85 -4.16
CA PHE A 96 5.47 -5.57 -4.83
C PHE A 96 4.94 -5.61 -6.26
N TYR A 97 4.03 -4.70 -6.57
CA TYR A 97 3.49 -4.46 -7.89
C TYR A 97 3.89 -3.05 -8.34
N THR A 98 4.20 -2.89 -9.62
CA THR A 98 4.45 -1.58 -10.21
C THR A 98 3.56 -1.42 -11.42
N ASP A 99 3.02 -0.22 -11.59
CA ASP A 99 2.13 0.04 -12.69
C ASP A 99 2.24 1.47 -13.20
N THR A 100 2.65 1.59 -14.46
CA THR A 100 2.70 2.87 -15.17
C THR A 100 1.38 3.21 -15.88
N SER A 101 0.35 2.35 -15.84
CA SER A 101 -0.92 2.51 -16.56
C SER A 101 -2.16 2.30 -15.67
N THR A 102 -3.08 3.27 -15.66
CA THR A 102 -4.32 3.23 -14.84
C THR A 102 -5.23 2.01 -15.10
N MET A 103 -5.17 1.41 -16.30
CA MET A 103 -5.94 0.21 -16.65
C MET A 103 -5.45 -1.05 -15.94
N LEU A 104 -4.13 -1.16 -15.76
CA LEU A 104 -3.52 -2.28 -15.07
C LEU A 104 -3.76 -2.16 -13.55
N LEU A 105 -3.90 -0.93 -13.01
CA LEU A 105 -4.15 -0.70 -11.59
C LEU A 105 -5.51 -1.26 -11.18
N THR A 106 -6.51 -1.01 -12.01
CA THR A 106 -7.87 -1.55 -11.82
C THR A 106 -7.85 -3.08 -11.86
N THR A 107 -7.07 -3.68 -12.76
CA THR A 107 -6.95 -5.14 -12.89
C THR A 107 -6.22 -5.75 -11.69
N THR A 108 -5.12 -5.14 -11.26
CA THR A 108 -4.31 -5.55 -10.10
C THR A 108 -5.13 -5.49 -8.82
N ILE A 109 -5.81 -4.37 -8.56
CA ILE A 109 -6.68 -4.20 -7.39
C ILE A 109 -7.83 -5.21 -7.43
N SER A 110 -8.51 -5.36 -8.58
CA SER A 110 -9.62 -6.31 -8.70
C SER A 110 -9.17 -7.73 -8.35
N ARG A 111 -8.04 -8.17 -8.92
CA ARG A 111 -7.46 -9.49 -8.62
C ARG A 111 -7.11 -9.65 -7.14
N MET A 112 -6.46 -8.66 -6.55
CA MET A 112 -6.06 -8.72 -5.14
C MET A 112 -7.25 -8.80 -4.19
N LEU A 113 -8.40 -8.23 -4.59
CA LEU A 113 -9.64 -8.21 -3.81
C LEU A 113 -10.53 -9.44 -4.07
N THR A 114 -10.35 -10.14 -5.19
CA THR A 114 -11.15 -11.33 -5.57
C THR A 114 -10.43 -12.64 -5.29
N ASP A 115 -9.09 -12.66 -5.34
CA ASP A 115 -8.31 -13.89 -5.25
C ASP A 115 -7.89 -14.14 -3.80
N SER A 116 -8.61 -15.06 -3.15
CA SER A 116 -8.25 -15.63 -1.85
C SER A 116 -7.26 -16.80 -1.96
N GLU A 117 -6.85 -17.20 -3.16
CA GLU A 117 -6.03 -18.40 -3.40
C GLU A 117 -4.97 -18.14 -4.48
N HIS A 118 -3.68 -18.19 -4.08
CA HIS A 118 -2.46 -18.37 -4.88
C HIS A 118 -2.51 -18.11 -6.41
N SER A 119 -1.85 -17.05 -6.88
CA SER A 119 -1.19 -17.03 -8.21
C SER A 119 -0.16 -15.90 -8.33
N GLY A 120 1.06 -16.28 -8.73
CA GLY A 120 2.29 -15.48 -8.72
C GLY A 120 2.30 -14.22 -9.61
N PRO A 121 3.47 -13.57 -9.75
CA PRO A 121 3.58 -12.25 -10.36
C PRO A 121 3.24 -12.27 -11.86
N ILE A 122 2.59 -11.19 -12.32
CA ILE A 122 2.53 -10.88 -13.75
C ILE A 122 3.89 -10.28 -14.10
N ILE A 123 4.76 -11.09 -14.71
CA ILE A 123 5.93 -10.59 -15.44
C ILE A 123 5.44 -10.25 -16.84
N THR A 124 5.44 -8.97 -17.18
CA THR A 124 5.37 -8.51 -18.57
C THR A 124 6.74 -7.96 -18.96
N GLU A 125 7.24 -8.44 -20.10
CA GLU A 125 8.51 -8.11 -20.75
C GLU A 125 8.78 -6.61 -20.90
#